data_AF-A0AAE0FVQ5-F1
#
_entry.id   AF-A0AAE0FVQ5-F1
#
_cell.length_a   1.000
_cell.length_b   1.000
_cell.length_c   1.000
_cell.angle_alpha   90.00
_cell.angle_beta   90.00
_cell.angle_gamma   90.00
#
_symmetry.space_group_name_H-M   'P 1'
#
loop_
_entity.id
_entity.type
_entity.pdbx_description
1 polymer ?
#
loop_
_entity_poly.entity_id
_entity_poly.type
_entity_poly.pdbx_seq_one_letter_code
_entity_poly.pdbx_strand_id
1 'polypeptide(L)' 'MVVHRDFRRQGVGSALLDDCCTLGARWEQPKIYLHVDVANVEAQKFYKKQGYETVRLDPFWFGFTRRYVLRKI' A
#
# COMPACT_ATOMS: atom_id res chain seq x y z
N MET A 1 0.65 -2.04 -5.95
CA MET A 1 -0.40 -1.78 -6.96
C MET A 1 -0.01 -0.62 -7.85
N VAL A 2 -0.50 -0.58 -9.09
CA VAL A 2 -0.34 0.56 -10.00
C VAL A 2 -1.69 0.81 -10.68
N VAL A 3 -2.16 2.05 -10.69
CA VAL A 3 -3.34 2.48 -11.47
C VAL A 3 -2.83 3.31 -12.65
N HIS A 4 -3.31 2.98 -13.85
CA HIS A 4 -3.00 3.72 -15.08
C HIS A 4 -3.34 5.20 -14.91
N ARG A 5 -2.52 6.11 -15.47
CA ARG A 5 -2.60 7.55 -15.18
C ARG A 5 -3.99 8.13 -15.41
N ASP A 6 -4.64 7.72 -16.50
CA ASP A 6 -5.96 8.22 -16.91
C ASP A 6 -7.09 7.83 -15.95
N PHE A 7 -6.89 6.77 -15.16
CA PHE A 7 -7.88 6.26 -14.19
C PHE A 7 -7.54 6.63 -12.74
N ARG A 8 -6.54 7.48 -12.53
CA ARG A 8 -6.18 7.97 -11.19
C ARG A 8 -7.21 8.99 -10.69
N ARG A 9 -7.29 9.14 -9.37
CA ARG A 9 -8.19 10.08 -8.67
C ARG A 9 -9.69 9.81 -8.87
N GLN A 10 -10.06 8.70 -9.49
CA GLN A 10 -11.44 8.25 -9.65
C GLN A 10 -11.86 7.19 -8.60
N GLY A 11 -11.09 7.01 -7.53
CA GLY A 11 -11.39 6.03 -6.47
C GLY A 11 -11.02 4.58 -6.79
N VAL A 12 -10.59 4.26 -8.02
CA VAL A 12 -10.21 2.89 -8.45
C VAL A 12 -9.19 2.24 -7.51
N GLY A 13 -8.17 2.98 -7.09
CA GLY A 13 -7.17 2.45 -6.18
C GLY A 13 -7.70 2.16 -4.77
N SER A 14 -8.68 2.95 -4.31
CA SER A 14 -9.30 2.74 -3.00
C SER A 14 -10.23 1.53 -3.03
N ALA A 15 -11.04 1.39 -4.09
CA ALA A 15 -11.91 0.24 -4.29
C ALA A 15 -11.10 -1.07 -4.32
N LEU A 16 -10.01 -1.11 -5.10
CA LEU A 16 -9.14 -2.29 -5.16
C LEU A 16 -8.54 -2.66 -3.79
N LEU A 17 -8.13 -1.65 -3.01
CA LEU A 17 -7.61 -1.90 -1.66
C LEU A 17 -8.68 -2.45 -0.71
N ASP A 18 -9.91 -1.96 -0.83
CA ASP A 18 -11.03 -2.41 -0.01
C ASP A 18 -11.42 -3.86 -0.33
N ASP A 19 -11.41 -4.23 -1.62
CA ASP A 19 -11.60 -5.61 -2.07
C ASP A 19 -10.49 -6.52 -1.51
N CYS A 20 -9.22 -6.07 -1.52
CA CYS A 20 -8.12 -6.81 -0.90
C CYS A 20 -8.31 -6.95 0.62
N CYS A 21 -8.82 -5.92 1.31
CA CYS A 21 -9.14 -5.98 2.73
C CYS A 21 -10.24 -7.00 3.01
N THR A 22 -11.29 -6.98 2.20
CA THR A 22 -12.41 -7.90 2.30
C THR A 22 -11.97 -9.34 2.04
N LEU A 23 -11.10 -9.56 1.05
CA LEU A 23 -10.52 -10.87 0.78
C LEU A 23 -9.62 -11.36 1.92
N GLY A 24 -8.77 -10.49 2.48
CA GLY A 24 -7.93 -10.80 3.64
C GLY A 24 -8.75 -11.19 4.87
N ALA A 25 -9.85 -10.47 5.13
CA ALA A 25 -10.78 -10.79 6.20
C ALA A 25 -11.44 -12.17 6.01
N ARG A 26 -11.80 -12.54 4.78
CA ARG A 26 -12.32 -13.89 4.46
C ARG A 26 -11.29 -15.00 4.68
N TRP A 27 -10.01 -14.68 4.62
CA TRP A 27 -8.91 -15.62 4.86
C TRP A 27 -8.39 -15.58 6.30
N GLU A 28 -9.13 -14.95 7.22
CA GLU A 28 -8.73 -14.79 8.62
C GLU A 28 -7.36 -14.11 8.77
N GLN A 29 -6.99 -13.27 7.80
CA GLN A 29 -5.74 -12.52 7.81
C GLN A 29 -6.04 -11.04 8.06
N PRO A 30 -6.18 -10.61 9.34
CA PRO A 30 -6.66 -9.27 9.68
C PRO A 30 -5.64 -8.17 9.33
N LYS A 31 -4.38 -8.52 9.07
CA LYS A 31 -3.31 -7.55 8.84
C LYS A 31 -2.83 -7.62 7.41
N ILE A 32 -2.93 -6.49 6.71
CA ILE A 32 -2.41 -6.34 5.35
C ILE A 32 -1.14 -5.52 5.39
N TYR A 33 -0.09 -6.07 4.78
CA TYR A 33 1.21 -5.45 4.64
C TYR A 33 1.48 -5.11 3.19
N LEU A 34 2.12 -3.97 2.95
CA LEU A 34 2.55 -3.58 1.60
C LEU A 34 3.87 -2.82 1.63
N HIS A 35 4.60 -2.91 0.54
CA HIS A 35 5.84 -2.17 0.34
C HIS A 35 5.60 -0.98 -0.60
N VAL A 36 6.10 0.19 -0.23
CA VAL A 36 6.10 1.39 -1.07
C VAL A 36 7.51 1.97 -1.15
N ASP A 37 7.91 2.43 -2.33
CA ASP A 37 9.18 3.10 -2.53
C ASP A 37 9.24 4.41 -1.72
N VAL A 38 10.39 4.69 -1.09
CA VAL A 38 10.62 5.93 -0.33
C VAL A 38 10.52 7.16 -1.24
N ALA A 39 10.89 7.03 -2.52
CA ALA A 39 10.79 8.11 -3.49
C ALA A 39 9.34 8.36 -3.95
N ASN A 40 8.44 7.39 -3.77
CA ASN A 40 7.05 7.52 -4.23
C ASN A 40 6.15 8.17 -3.18
N VAL A 41 6.31 9.49 -3.03
CA VAL A 41 5.57 10.31 -2.04
C VAL A 41 4.06 10.29 -2.28
N GLU A 42 3.60 10.24 -3.54
CA GLU A 42 2.17 10.17 -3.87
C GLU A 42 1.53 8.89 -3.36
N ALA A 43 2.17 7.74 -3.59
CA ALA A 43 1.68 6.46 -3.10
C ALA A 43 1.70 6.41 -1.56
N GLN A 44 2.73 6.95 -0.91
CA GLN A 44 2.78 7.03 0.56
C GLN A 44 1.61 7.85 1.12
N LYS A 45 1.31 9.02 0.54
CA LYS A 45 0.17 9.85 0.96
C LYS A 45 -1.15 9.11 0.73
N PHE A 46 -1.28 8.39 -0.39
CA PHE A 46 -2.46 7.60 -0.69
C PHE A 46 -2.71 6.50 0.36
N TYR A 47 -1.71 5.67 0.66
CA TYR A 47 -1.88 4.60 1.64
C TYR A 47 -2.11 5.14 3.07
N LYS A 48 -1.41 6.21 3.47
CA LYS A 48 -1.65 6.86 4.78
C LYS A 48 -3.08 7.37 4.91
N LYS A 49 -3.67 7.95 3.85
CA LYS A 49 -5.09 8.35 3.83
C LYS A 49 -6.06 7.17 3.96
N GLN A 50 -5.64 5.97 3.59
CA GLN A 50 -6.42 4.73 3.70
C GLN A 50 -6.24 4.02 5.05
N GLY A 51 -5.55 4.65 6.01
CA GLY A 51 -5.32 4.12 7.35
C GLY A 51 -4.10 3.20 7.48
N TYR A 52 -3.19 3.20 6.50
CA TYR A 52 -1.95 2.44 6.62
C TYR A 52 -0.89 3.22 7.41
N GLU A 53 -0.21 2.52 8.30
CA GLU A 53 0.89 3.05 9.11
C GLU A 53 2.23 2.51 8.64
N THR A 54 3.29 3.32 8.74
CA THR A 54 4.65 2.87 8.45
C THR A 54 5.19 2.05 9.63
N VAL A 55 5.44 0.77 9.40
CA VAL A 55 5.95 -0.17 10.43
C VAL A 55 7.46 -0.26 10.40
N ARG A 56 8.04 -0.27 9.20
CA ARG A 56 9.48 -0.48 9.02
C ARG A 56 9.98 0.21 7.75
N LEU A 57 11.24 0.64 7.76
CA LEU A 57 12.01 0.94 6.55
C LEU A 57 12.84 -0.29 6.22
N ASP A 58 12.67 -0.80 5.01
CA ASP A 58 13.55 -1.81 4.42
C ASP A 58 14.63 -1.09 3.59
N PRO A 59 15.88 -1.01 4.08
CA PRO A 59 16.93 -0.29 3.40
C PRO A 59 17.50 -1.04 2.18
N PHE A 60 17.19 -2.34 2.03
CA PHE A 60 17.88 -3.23 1.09
C PHE A 60 16.92 -4.13 0.30
N TRP A 61 15.83 -3.56 -0.21
CA TRP A 61 14.91 -4.28 -1.08
C TRP A 61 15.56 -4.54 -2.44
N PHE A 62 15.89 -5.81 -2.72
CA PHE A 62 16.65 -6.28 -3.89
C PHE A 62 18.03 -5.60 -4.11
N GLY A 63 18.68 -5.13 -3.05
CA GLY A 63 20.07 -4.62 -3.14
C GLY A 63 20.24 -3.16 -3.56
N PHE A 64 19.21 -2.52 -4.11
CA PHE A 64 19.35 -1.17 -4.71
C PHE A 64 18.24 -0.19 -4.33
N THR A 65 17.14 -0.65 -3.72
CA THR A 65 15.99 0.22 -3.44
C THR A 65 15.60 0.19 -1.98
N ARG A 66 15.24 1.36 -1.46
CA ARG A 66 14.72 1.52 -0.12
C ARG A 66 13.19 1.51 -0.21
N ARG A 67 12.51 0.80 0.70
CA ARG A 67 11.04 0.76 0.72
C ARG A 67 10.50 0.88 2.13
N TYR A 68 9.42 1.61 2.30
CA TYR A 68 8.63 1.55 3.52
C TYR A 68 7.71 0.33 3.48
N VAL A 69 7.70 -0.41 4.58
CA VAL A 69 6.68 -1.42 4.88
C VAL A 69 5.55 -0.70 5.60
N LEU A 70 4.38 -0.68 4.99
CA LEU A 70 3.16 -0.15 5.56
C LEU A 70 2.24 -1.30 6.01
N ARG A 71 1.45 -1.07 7.05
CA ARG A 71 0.47 -2.02 7.59
C ARG A 71 -0.87 -1.34 7.84
N LYS A 72 -1.96 -2.04 7.54
CA LYS A 72 -3.32 -1.68 7.99
C LYS A 72 -3.80 -2.71 9.01
N ILE A 73 -4.40 -2.20 10.09
CA ILE A 73 -5.01 -2.97 11.20
C ILE A 73 -6.50 -3.08 10.93
#